data_AF-A0A293LYU9-F1
#
_entry.id   AF-A0A293LYU9-F1
#
_cell.length_a   1.000
_cell.length_b   1.000
_cell.length_c   1.000
_cell.angle_alpha   90.00
_cell.angle_beta   90.00
_cell.angle_gamma   90.00
#
_symmetry.space_group_name_H-M   'P 1'
#
loop_
_entity.id
_entity.type
_entity.pdbx_description
1 polymer ?
#
loop_
_entity_poly.entity_id
_entity_poly.type
_entity_poly.pdbx_seq_one_letter_code
_entity_poly.pdbx_strand_id
1 'polypeptide(L)'
;MLRSCFPPLRRNFAAILCHQPCISVRAETYRLKSISQQKRRWRPFQKKSPLAYGRHDGVNTSHYHLCYSSGRGNYMLIASCITTLGTAGCVALIAFALQGKTAEPIPFSKDSTFEIFESPYEVYAYVLGLLFFTIVSAYVVTHTPLRIYYTPAQRNFKFIFQTCVPGFRKATECAPGSLVPVPRTMESTNKLFMGNVAYRKGGKRLLLIEDNFITPVYYNVLMGFDDASLLDDNEEQADPQ
;
A
#
# COMPACT_ATOMS: atom_id res chain seq x y z
N MET A 1 -82.75 7.56 -16.22
CA MET A 1 -82.95 8.35 -14.99
C MET A 1 -81.79 8.00 -14.07
N LEU A 2 -80.86 8.85 -13.61
CA LEU A 2 -80.69 10.30 -13.54
C LEU A 2 -79.24 10.64 -13.91
N ARG A 3 -79.06 11.76 -14.60
CA ARG A 3 -77.78 12.44 -14.86
C ARG A 3 -77.46 13.35 -13.67
N SER A 4 -76.20 13.41 -13.28
CA SER A 4 -75.60 14.52 -12.53
C SER A 4 -74.08 14.39 -12.63
N CYS A 5 -73.39 15.07 -13.55
CA CYS A 5 -72.96 16.48 -13.49
C CYS A 5 -72.08 16.78 -12.28
N PHE A 6 -70.76 16.61 -12.44
CA PHE A 6 -69.76 17.41 -11.73
C PHE A 6 -68.75 18.00 -12.72
N PRO A 7 -68.37 19.28 -12.56
CA PRO A 7 -67.61 20.06 -13.54
C PRO A 7 -66.08 19.85 -13.44
N PRO A 8 -65.32 20.31 -14.46
CA PRO A 8 -63.87 20.17 -14.50
C PRO A 8 -63.17 21.31 -13.74
N LEU A 9 -62.26 20.97 -12.84
CA LEU A 9 -61.34 21.93 -12.22
C LEU A 9 -60.01 21.90 -12.99
N ARG A 10 -59.85 22.89 -13.88
CA ARG A 10 -58.56 23.36 -14.40
C ARG A 10 -58.03 24.47 -13.50
N ARG A 11 -56.73 24.43 -13.22
CA ARG A 11 -55.74 25.50 -12.89
C ARG A 11 -54.71 24.86 -11.95
N ASN A 12 -53.42 25.12 -11.98
CA ASN A 12 -52.50 25.82 -12.86
C ASN A 12 -51.10 25.41 -12.35
N PHE A 13 -50.13 25.30 -13.26
CA PHE A 13 -48.72 25.64 -13.06
C PHE A 13 -48.13 25.60 -11.64
N ALA A 14 -47.28 24.60 -11.40
CA ALA A 14 -45.96 24.86 -10.81
C ALA A 14 -45.02 23.72 -11.20
N ALA A 15 -44.09 24.04 -12.09
CA ALA A 15 -42.95 23.22 -12.42
C ALA A 15 -42.15 22.94 -11.14
N ILE A 16 -42.15 21.69 -10.66
CA ILE A 16 -41.16 21.24 -9.69
C ILE A 16 -39.91 20.89 -10.50
N LEU A 17 -39.11 21.93 -10.68
CA LEU A 17 -37.77 21.89 -11.23
C LEU A 17 -36.93 20.85 -10.47
N CYS A 18 -36.23 20.04 -11.27
CA CYS A 18 -35.11 19.21 -10.89
C CYS A 18 -34.16 19.96 -9.94
N HIS A 19 -34.12 19.57 -8.68
CA HIS A 19 -32.95 19.77 -7.84
C HIS A 19 -32.02 18.56 -8.02
N GLN A 20 -31.33 18.52 -9.16
CA GLN A 20 -30.02 17.90 -9.19
C GLN A 20 -29.09 18.80 -8.37
N PRO A 21 -28.37 18.30 -7.36
CA PRO A 21 -27.20 19.02 -6.90
C PRO A 21 -26.19 18.96 -8.04
N CYS A 22 -26.08 20.05 -8.80
CA CYS A 22 -24.88 20.40 -9.53
C CYS A 22 -23.73 20.39 -8.52
N ILE A 23 -23.04 19.25 -8.42
CA ILE A 23 -21.72 19.19 -7.82
C ILE A 23 -20.85 20.01 -8.78
N SER A 24 -20.71 21.28 -8.42
CA SER A 24 -19.72 22.19 -8.96
C SER A 24 -18.38 21.44 -8.96
N VAL A 25 -17.98 21.06 -10.17
CA VAL A 25 -16.64 20.59 -10.47
C VAL A 25 -15.72 21.71 -10.02
N ARG A 26 -15.08 21.51 -8.87
CA ARG A 26 -14.05 22.39 -8.32
C ARG A 26 -12.80 22.24 -9.18
N ALA A 27 -12.88 22.75 -10.42
CA ALA A 27 -11.77 23.01 -11.30
C ALA A 27 -11.06 24.28 -10.80
N GLU A 28 -10.49 24.20 -9.60
CA GLU A 28 -9.67 25.27 -9.06
C GLU A 28 -8.32 24.70 -8.65
N THR A 29 -7.36 24.98 -9.53
CA THR A 29 -6.01 25.37 -9.15
C THR A 29 -5.10 24.24 -8.67
N TYR A 30 -4.82 23.29 -9.58
CA TYR A 30 -3.50 22.65 -9.59
C TYR A 30 -2.45 23.67 -10.06
N ARG A 31 -2.20 24.69 -9.22
CA ARG A 31 -1.03 25.54 -9.34
C ARG A 31 0.18 24.62 -9.22
N LEU A 32 0.90 24.48 -10.33
CA LEU A 32 2.28 24.04 -10.39
C LEU A 32 3.02 24.55 -9.16
N LYS A 33 3.19 23.68 -8.16
CA LYS A 33 4.07 23.96 -7.02
C LYS A 33 5.48 23.89 -7.59
N SER A 34 5.92 25.07 -7.98
CA SER A 34 7.21 25.39 -8.56
C SER A 34 8.34 24.68 -7.81
N ILE A 35 9.15 24.04 -8.64
CA ILE A 35 10.48 23.54 -8.40
C ILE A 35 11.34 24.68 -7.82
N SER A 36 11.46 24.81 -6.49
CA SER A 36 12.48 25.71 -5.90
C SER A 36 12.67 25.55 -4.40
N GLN A 37 12.79 24.32 -3.86
CA GLN A 37 13.51 24.11 -2.58
C GLN A 37 14.22 22.75 -2.56
N GLN A 38 15.25 22.61 -3.39
CA GLN A 38 16.19 21.50 -3.27
C GLN A 38 17.25 21.82 -2.21
N LYS A 39 16.80 21.97 -0.95
CA LYS A 39 17.67 21.85 0.23
C LYS A 39 18.29 20.46 0.20
N ARG A 40 19.59 20.35 0.51
CA ARG A 40 20.41 19.13 0.58
C ARG A 40 19.66 18.00 1.31
N ARG A 41 18.85 17.24 0.56
CA ARG A 41 18.13 16.08 1.06
C ARG A 41 19.08 14.90 0.94
N TRP A 42 19.32 14.24 2.07
CA TRP A 42 20.03 12.98 2.15
C TRP A 42 19.67 12.08 0.98
N ARG A 43 20.69 11.65 0.20
CA ARG A 43 20.55 10.89 -1.06
C ARG A 43 19.55 9.74 -1.02
N PRO A 44 19.40 8.94 0.06
CA PRO A 44 18.39 7.88 0.07
C PRO A 44 16.95 8.42 -0.04
N PHE A 45 16.63 9.60 0.51
CA PHE A 45 15.26 10.15 0.57
C PHE A 45 14.89 11.06 -0.61
N GLN A 46 15.69 11.06 -1.67
CA GLN A 46 15.35 11.75 -2.90
C GLN A 46 14.28 10.96 -3.67
N LYS A 47 13.21 11.64 -4.09
CA LYS A 47 12.21 11.04 -4.98
C LYS A 47 12.93 10.68 -6.29
N LYS A 48 12.89 9.41 -6.67
CA LYS A 48 13.44 8.97 -7.96
C LYS A 48 12.41 9.16 -9.07
N SER A 49 12.88 9.29 -10.31
CA SER A 49 12.00 9.34 -11.48
C SER A 49 11.29 8.00 -11.71
N PRO A 50 10.13 7.97 -12.38
CA PRO A 50 9.44 6.73 -12.76
C PRO A 50 10.34 5.75 -13.54
N LEU A 51 11.17 6.28 -14.45
CA LEU A 51 12.17 5.51 -15.19
C LEU A 51 13.19 4.81 -14.27
N ALA A 52 13.70 5.53 -13.27
CA ALA A 52 14.65 4.98 -12.31
C ALA A 52 14.01 3.91 -11.40
N TYR A 53 12.71 4.03 -11.12
CA TYR A 53 11.96 3.01 -10.40
C TYR A 53 11.78 1.74 -11.22
N GLY A 54 11.34 1.85 -12.47
CA GLY A 54 11.14 0.67 -13.31
C GLY A 54 12.43 -0.12 -13.55
N ARG A 55 13.56 0.56 -13.79
CA ARG A 55 14.89 -0.11 -13.88
C ARG A 55 15.23 -0.88 -12.60
N HIS A 56 14.97 -0.30 -11.44
CA HIS A 56 15.26 -0.95 -10.17
C HIS A 56 14.28 -2.11 -9.87
N ASP A 57 13.06 -2.05 -10.37
CA ASP A 57 12.05 -3.11 -10.22
C ASP A 57 12.16 -4.22 -11.28
N GLY A 58 13.06 -4.08 -12.26
CA GLY A 58 13.16 -5.01 -13.39
C GLY A 58 11.94 -4.94 -14.32
N VAL A 59 11.28 -3.79 -14.40
CA VAL A 59 10.10 -3.55 -15.23
C VAL A 59 10.50 -2.72 -16.44
N ASN A 60 10.05 -3.13 -17.63
CA ASN A 60 10.30 -2.37 -18.85
C ASN A 60 9.42 -1.12 -18.87
N THR A 61 10.03 0.04 -18.64
CA THR A 61 9.33 1.32 -18.48
C THR A 61 8.66 1.83 -19.76
N SER A 62 8.97 1.25 -20.93
CA SER A 62 8.32 1.63 -22.20
C SER A 62 6.90 1.09 -22.35
N HIS A 63 6.53 0.04 -21.60
CA HIS A 63 5.22 -0.63 -21.72
C HIS A 63 4.43 -0.66 -20.41
N TYR A 64 5.01 -0.07 -19.36
CA TYR A 64 4.47 -0.12 -18.02
C TYR A 64 4.35 1.29 -17.47
N HIS A 65 3.11 1.68 -17.19
CA HIS A 65 2.75 2.98 -16.64
C HIS A 65 2.75 2.88 -15.13
N LEU A 66 3.57 3.69 -14.46
CA LEU A 66 3.54 3.75 -13.00
C LEU A 66 2.22 4.39 -12.58
N CYS A 67 1.34 3.64 -11.92
CA CYS A 67 0.02 4.13 -11.49
C CYS A 67 -0.06 4.41 -9.99
N TYR A 68 0.82 3.79 -9.19
CA TYR A 68 0.87 3.96 -7.74
C TYR A 68 2.30 3.95 -7.22
N SER A 69 2.58 4.82 -6.26
CA SER A 69 3.83 4.80 -5.52
C SER A 69 3.58 5.06 -4.03
N SER A 70 3.94 4.11 -3.19
CA SER A 70 3.78 4.25 -1.72
C SER A 70 4.54 5.45 -1.14
N GLY A 71 5.56 5.96 -1.83
CA GLY A 71 6.48 6.99 -1.32
C GLY A 71 7.33 6.54 -0.13
N ARG A 72 7.19 5.27 0.31
CA ARG A 72 7.75 4.74 1.56
C ARG A 72 8.87 3.73 1.35
N GLY A 73 9.52 3.74 0.18
CA GLY A 73 10.50 2.70 -0.17
C GLY A 73 11.68 2.55 0.79
N ASN A 74 12.19 3.66 1.33
CA ASN A 74 13.26 3.59 2.34
C ASN A 74 12.76 3.00 3.66
N TYR A 75 11.52 3.31 4.06
CA TYR A 75 10.92 2.74 5.27
C TYR A 75 10.71 1.24 5.11
N MET A 76 10.28 0.78 3.94
CA MET A 76 10.17 -0.65 3.63
C MET A 76 11.52 -1.36 3.64
N LEU A 77 12.58 -0.70 3.14
CA LEU A 77 13.94 -1.23 3.21
C LEU A 77 14.42 -1.35 4.66
N ILE A 78 14.24 -0.29 5.47
CA ILE A 78 14.58 -0.30 6.90
C ILE A 78 13.81 -1.40 7.62
N ALA A 79 12.50 -1.54 7.37
CA ALA A 79 11.69 -2.60 7.95
C ALA A 79 12.17 -4.00 7.54
N SER A 80 12.66 -4.17 6.30
CA SER A 80 13.26 -5.45 5.84
C SER A 80 14.57 -5.74 6.57
N CYS A 81 15.42 -4.74 6.77
CA CYS A 81 16.65 -4.87 7.57
C CYS A 81 16.34 -5.23 9.02
N ILE A 82 15.38 -4.54 9.66
CA ILE A 82 14.92 -4.85 11.01
C ILE A 82 14.38 -6.28 11.08
N THR A 83 13.60 -6.72 10.09
CA THR A 83 13.06 -8.07 10.05
C THR A 83 14.18 -9.11 9.96
N THR A 84 15.17 -8.89 9.09
CA THR A 84 16.29 -9.82 8.91
C THR A 84 17.19 -9.88 10.15
N LEU A 85 17.59 -8.72 10.68
CA LEU A 85 18.41 -8.63 11.89
C LEU A 85 17.68 -9.14 13.13
N GLY A 86 16.40 -8.82 13.27
CA GLY A 86 15.56 -9.29 14.36
C GLY A 86 15.40 -10.81 14.34
N THR A 87 15.18 -11.39 13.17
CA THR A 87 15.12 -12.86 13.01
C THR A 87 16.46 -13.51 13.34
N ALA A 88 17.57 -12.99 12.81
CA ALA A 88 18.91 -13.52 13.09
C ALA A 88 19.25 -13.41 14.58
N GLY A 89 18.93 -12.28 15.22
CA GLY A 89 19.12 -12.06 16.66
C GLY A 89 18.29 -13.01 17.51
N CYS A 90 17.01 -13.22 17.18
CA CYS A 90 16.16 -14.20 17.86
C CYS A 90 16.75 -15.62 17.76
N VAL A 91 17.17 -16.03 16.56
CA VAL A 91 17.77 -17.36 16.34
C VAL A 91 19.07 -17.52 17.13
N ALA A 92 19.95 -16.50 17.13
CA ALA A 92 21.20 -16.53 17.87
C ALA A 92 20.98 -16.64 19.38
N LEU A 93 20.04 -15.86 19.94
CA LEU A 93 19.71 -15.90 21.37
C LEU A 93 19.09 -17.24 21.77
N ILE A 94 18.21 -17.80 20.95
CA ILE A 94 17.62 -19.12 21.19
C ILE A 94 18.70 -20.22 21.13
N ALA A 95 19.56 -20.20 20.11
CA ALA A 95 20.63 -21.18 19.95
C ALA A 95 21.62 -21.13 21.13
N PHE A 96 21.98 -19.93 21.59
CA PHE A 96 22.81 -19.74 22.78
C PHE A 96 22.14 -20.28 24.04
N ALA A 97 20.86 -19.97 24.25
CA ALA A 97 20.10 -20.47 25.40
C ALA A 97 19.96 -22.00 25.41
N LEU A 98 19.93 -22.64 24.24
CA LEU A 98 19.93 -24.10 24.11
C LEU A 98 21.32 -24.69 24.39
N GLN A 99 22.40 -24.08 23.88
CA GLN A 99 23.77 -24.53 24.12
C GLN A 99 24.18 -24.42 25.59
N GLY A 100 23.77 -23.34 26.27
CA GLY A 100 24.00 -23.15 27.71
C GLY A 100 23.26 -24.15 28.61
N LYS A 101 22.30 -24.92 28.07
CA LYS A 101 21.67 -26.06 28.77
C LYS A 101 22.42 -27.38 28.54
N THR A 102 23.33 -27.45 27.57
CA THR A 102 23.98 -28.71 27.12
C THR A 102 25.49 -28.77 27.34
N ALA A 103 26.15 -27.66 27.63
CA ALA A 103 27.59 -27.63 27.94
C ALA A 103 27.83 -26.90 29.27
N GLU A 104 28.88 -27.31 30.00
CA GLU A 104 29.38 -26.61 31.17
C GLU A 104 29.39 -25.09 30.98
N PRO A 105 29.12 -24.30 32.04
CA PRO A 105 28.89 -22.87 31.92
C PRO A 105 30.01 -22.22 31.13
N ILE A 106 29.67 -21.73 29.93
CA ILE A 106 30.57 -20.96 29.08
C ILE A 106 31.07 -19.83 29.98
N PRO A 107 32.38 -19.72 30.25
CA PRO A 107 32.88 -18.68 31.12
C PRO A 107 32.56 -17.36 30.43
N PHE A 108 31.53 -16.67 30.91
CA PHE A 108 31.27 -15.30 30.56
C PHE A 108 32.54 -14.55 30.93
N SER A 109 33.36 -14.20 29.93
CA SER A 109 34.44 -13.25 30.15
C SER A 109 33.80 -11.99 30.72
N LYS A 110 34.36 -11.44 31.80
CA LYS A 110 33.87 -10.25 32.52
C LYS A 110 33.76 -8.97 31.64
N ASP A 111 34.08 -9.06 30.35
CA ASP A 111 33.93 -8.00 29.36
C ASP A 111 32.84 -8.32 28.30
N SER A 112 31.99 -9.32 28.57
CA SER A 112 30.91 -9.74 27.68
C SER A 112 29.76 -8.74 27.71
N THR A 113 29.26 -8.36 26.54
CA THR A 113 28.11 -7.46 26.34
C THR A 113 26.80 -7.98 26.99
N PHE A 114 26.84 -9.17 27.61
CA PHE A 114 25.74 -9.80 28.32
C PHE A 114 25.71 -9.50 29.83
N GLU A 115 26.67 -8.76 30.39
CA GLU A 115 26.52 -8.15 31.74
C GLU A 115 25.34 -7.16 31.82
N ILE A 116 24.69 -6.84 30.68
CA ILE A 116 23.52 -5.98 30.58
C ILE A 116 22.24 -6.65 31.11
N PHE A 117 22.18 -7.99 31.16
CA PHE A 117 20.97 -8.71 31.60
C PHE A 117 21.14 -9.24 33.02
N GLU A 118 20.41 -8.67 33.98
CA GLU A 118 20.47 -9.03 35.40
C GLU A 118 19.66 -10.31 35.69
N SER A 119 18.71 -10.66 34.83
CA SER A 119 17.80 -11.79 35.04
C SER A 119 17.46 -12.55 33.74
N PRO A 120 17.34 -13.90 33.78
CA PRO A 120 16.92 -14.68 32.62
C PRO A 120 15.52 -14.30 32.10
N TYR A 121 14.65 -13.75 32.95
CA TYR A 121 13.34 -13.24 32.54
C TYR A 121 13.45 -12.02 31.62
N GLU A 122 14.49 -11.20 31.77
CA GLU A 122 14.74 -10.05 30.90
C GLU A 122 15.11 -10.50 29.49
N VAL A 123 15.89 -11.58 29.37
CA VAL A 123 16.22 -12.20 28.08
C VAL A 123 14.96 -12.70 27.38
N TYR A 124 14.05 -13.37 28.10
CA TYR A 124 12.77 -13.81 27.53
C TYR A 124 11.88 -12.64 27.10
N ALA A 125 11.76 -11.60 27.94
CA ALA A 125 11.00 -10.41 27.60
C ALA A 125 11.58 -9.70 26.37
N TYR A 126 12.91 -9.60 26.28
CA TYR A 126 13.61 -9.01 25.15
C TYR A 126 13.39 -9.79 23.86
N VAL A 127 13.51 -11.13 23.89
CA VAL A 127 13.26 -12.00 22.74
C VAL A 127 11.80 -11.88 22.27
N LEU A 128 10.83 -11.86 23.21
CA LEU A 128 9.42 -11.68 22.88
C LEU A 128 9.15 -10.31 22.24
N GLY A 129 9.73 -9.24 22.80
CA GLY A 129 9.64 -7.90 22.22
C GLY A 129 10.23 -7.84 20.82
N LEU A 130 11.45 -8.35 20.64
CA LEU A 130 12.12 -8.40 19.34
C LEU A 130 11.33 -9.22 18.31
N LEU A 131 10.77 -10.36 18.72
CA LEU A 131 9.93 -11.20 17.89
C LEU A 131 8.66 -10.46 17.45
N PHE A 132 7.98 -9.78 18.38
CA PHE A 132 6.80 -8.97 18.08
C PHE A 132 7.11 -7.89 17.05
N PHE A 133 8.16 -7.09 17.27
CA PHE A 133 8.59 -6.05 16.32
C PHE A 133 8.98 -6.62 14.96
N THR A 134 9.63 -7.79 14.93
CA THR A 134 10.01 -8.51 13.71
C THR A 134 8.76 -8.94 12.93
N ILE A 135 7.77 -9.53 13.59
CA ILE A 135 6.51 -9.97 12.95
C ILE A 135 5.74 -8.78 12.38
N VAL A 136 5.60 -7.69 13.14
CA VAL A 136 4.91 -6.48 12.68
C VAL A 136 5.64 -5.87 11.48
N SER A 137 6.97 -5.79 11.51
CA SER A 137 7.77 -5.29 10.38
C SER A 137 7.63 -6.17 9.14
N ALA A 138 7.70 -7.49 9.31
CA ALA A 138 7.49 -8.47 8.24
C ALA A 138 6.09 -8.32 7.62
N TYR A 139 5.07 -8.13 8.46
CA TYR A 139 3.69 -7.93 8.02
C TYR A 139 3.59 -6.70 7.12
N VAL A 140 4.09 -5.54 7.58
CA VAL A 140 4.05 -4.28 6.82
C VAL A 140 4.75 -4.43 5.47
N VAL A 141 5.94 -5.03 5.44
CA VAL A 141 6.73 -5.24 4.22
C VAL A 141 6.02 -6.13 3.20
N THR A 142 5.34 -7.18 3.66
CA THR A 142 4.72 -8.19 2.79
C THR A 142 3.31 -7.83 2.32
N HIS A 143 2.61 -6.94 3.02
CA HIS A 143 1.22 -6.56 2.74
C HIS A 143 1.08 -5.16 2.11
N THR A 144 2.13 -4.35 2.11
CA THR A 144 2.10 -3.02 1.49
C THR A 144 2.86 -3.05 0.16
N PRO A 145 2.19 -2.83 -0.99
CA PRO A 145 2.89 -2.71 -2.25
C PRO A 145 3.76 -1.46 -2.25
N LEU A 146 4.98 -1.62 -2.74
CA LEU A 146 5.93 -0.52 -2.90
C LEU A 146 5.46 0.40 -4.04
N ARG A 147 5.12 -0.22 -5.18
CA ARG A 147 4.68 0.41 -6.43
C ARG A 147 3.71 -0.52 -7.16
N ILE A 148 2.86 0.07 -7.98
CA ILE A 148 2.00 -0.67 -8.90
C ILE A 148 2.18 -0.05 -10.28
N TYR A 149 2.32 -0.92 -11.28
CA TYR A 149 2.39 -0.55 -12.68
C TYR A 149 1.18 -1.12 -13.42
N TYR A 150 0.71 -0.42 -14.45
CA TYR A 150 -0.32 -0.90 -15.37
C TYR A 150 0.32 -1.17 -16.74
N THR A 151 -0.03 -2.29 -17.37
CA THR A 151 0.32 -2.57 -18.77
C THR A 151 -0.94 -2.58 -19.62
N PRO A 152 -1.08 -1.64 -20.57
CA PRO A 152 -2.23 -1.57 -21.48
C PRO A 152 -2.35 -2.84 -22.34
N ALA A 153 -1.25 -3.32 -22.90
CA ALA A 153 -1.23 -4.48 -23.81
C ALA A 153 -1.81 -5.77 -23.20
N GLN A 154 -1.73 -5.93 -21.87
CA GLN A 154 -2.21 -7.10 -21.14
C GLN A 154 -3.40 -6.76 -20.24
N ARG A 155 -3.80 -5.49 -20.17
CA ARG A 155 -4.79 -4.93 -19.23
C ARG A 155 -4.64 -5.44 -17.81
N ASN A 156 -3.40 -5.48 -17.32
CA ASN A 156 -3.07 -6.05 -16.01
C ASN A 156 -2.25 -5.09 -15.16
N PHE A 157 -2.42 -5.21 -13.84
CA PHE A 157 -1.65 -4.49 -12.85
C PHE A 157 -0.53 -5.36 -12.30
N LYS A 158 0.70 -4.83 -12.31
CA LYS A 158 1.88 -5.47 -11.73
C LYS A 158 2.25 -4.79 -10.42
N PHE A 159 2.06 -5.51 -9.34
CA PHE A 159 2.38 -5.08 -7.99
C PHE A 159 3.81 -5.45 -7.65
N ILE A 160 4.58 -4.48 -7.16
CA ILE A 160 5.93 -4.72 -6.66
C ILE A 160 5.91 -4.62 -5.15
N PHE A 161 6.30 -5.71 -4.49
CA PHE A 161 6.45 -5.81 -3.05
C PHE A 161 7.93 -5.86 -2.68
N GLN A 162 8.26 -5.26 -1.53
CA GLN A 162 9.53 -5.51 -0.87
C GLN A 162 9.43 -6.87 -0.17
N THR A 163 10.47 -7.70 -0.23
CA THR A 163 10.50 -8.94 0.58
C THR A 163 11.17 -8.66 1.93
N CYS A 164 10.99 -9.58 2.89
CA CYS A 164 11.65 -9.46 4.19
C CYS A 164 13.19 -9.43 4.07
N VAL A 165 13.75 -9.96 2.97
CA VAL A 165 15.17 -9.89 2.67
C VAL A 165 15.47 -8.53 2.01
N PRO A 166 16.33 -7.69 2.60
CA PRO A 166 16.61 -6.37 2.07
C PRO A 166 17.19 -6.46 0.65
N GLY A 167 16.76 -5.56 -0.22
CA GLY A 167 17.20 -5.51 -1.62
C GLY A 167 16.43 -6.44 -2.57
N PHE A 168 15.78 -7.48 -2.05
CA PHE A 168 14.95 -8.37 -2.87
C PHE A 168 13.52 -7.83 -3.01
N ARG A 169 12.93 -8.12 -4.17
CA ARG A 169 11.56 -7.69 -4.51
C ARG A 169 10.79 -8.86 -5.09
N LYS A 170 9.47 -8.82 -4.88
CA LYS A 170 8.53 -9.78 -5.45
C LYS A 170 7.54 -9.04 -6.31
N ALA A 171 7.38 -9.49 -7.55
CA ALA A 171 6.32 -9.01 -8.42
C ALA A 171 5.12 -9.97 -8.37
N THR A 172 3.91 -9.44 -8.40
CA THR A 172 2.69 -10.22 -8.58
C THR A 172 1.75 -9.49 -9.53
N GLU A 173 1.13 -10.22 -10.43
CA GLU A 173 0.16 -9.69 -11.37
C GLU A 173 -1.25 -9.78 -10.79
N CYS A 174 -2.09 -8.82 -11.16
CA CYS A 174 -3.45 -8.67 -10.69
C CYS A 174 -4.30 -8.13 -11.83
N ALA A 175 -5.38 -8.85 -12.15
CA ALA A 175 -6.34 -8.37 -13.12
C ALA A 175 -7.21 -7.24 -12.52
N PRO A 176 -7.77 -6.34 -13.36
CA PRO A 176 -8.77 -5.35 -12.95
C PRO A 176 -9.92 -6.02 -12.19
N GLY A 177 -10.48 -5.31 -11.19
CA GLY A 177 -11.58 -5.83 -10.36
C GLY A 177 -11.27 -7.06 -9.49
N SER A 178 -10.00 -7.46 -9.40
CA SER A 178 -9.59 -8.60 -8.57
C SER A 178 -9.45 -8.26 -7.08
N LEU A 179 -9.52 -6.97 -6.72
CA LEU A 179 -9.49 -6.52 -5.33
C LEU A 179 -10.89 -6.12 -4.86
N VAL A 180 -11.16 -6.37 -3.58
CA VAL A 180 -12.41 -5.97 -2.92
C VAL A 180 -12.09 -5.23 -1.62
N PRO A 181 -12.87 -4.20 -1.25
CA PRO A 181 -12.66 -3.49 0.00
C PRO A 181 -13.03 -4.40 1.17
N VAL A 182 -12.22 -4.38 2.24
CA VAL A 182 -12.53 -5.13 3.45
C VAL A 182 -13.68 -4.42 4.20
N PRO A 183 -14.78 -5.11 4.54
CA PRO A 183 -15.97 -4.50 5.15
C PRO A 183 -15.65 -3.68 6.41
N ARG A 184 -16.44 -2.63 6.69
CA ARG A 184 -16.22 -1.65 7.76
C ARG A 184 -16.59 -2.13 9.17
N THR A 185 -16.92 -3.41 9.33
CA THR A 185 -17.34 -3.99 10.61
C THR A 185 -16.22 -4.14 11.65
N MET A 186 -14.96 -3.93 11.28
CA MET A 186 -13.84 -3.83 12.23
C MET A 186 -13.29 -2.41 12.30
N GLU A 187 -13.03 -1.96 13.53
CA GLU A 187 -12.53 -0.64 13.95
C GLU A 187 -11.45 -0.05 13.02
N SER A 188 -11.49 1.28 12.87
CA SER A 188 -10.67 2.06 11.91
C SER A 188 -9.16 1.86 12.05
N THR A 189 -8.67 1.57 13.26
CA THR A 189 -7.25 1.31 13.57
C THR A 189 -6.78 -0.03 13.00
N ASN A 190 -7.61 -1.08 13.06
CA ASN A 190 -7.27 -2.38 12.50
C ASN A 190 -7.15 -2.34 10.97
N LYS A 191 -7.89 -1.47 10.28
CA LYS A 191 -7.78 -1.30 8.82
C LYS A 191 -6.46 -0.69 8.39
N LEU A 192 -5.94 0.25 9.19
CA LEU A 192 -4.67 0.93 8.89
C LEU A 192 -3.49 -0.05 8.97
N PHE A 193 -3.60 -1.06 9.83
CA PHE A 193 -2.54 -2.05 10.06
C PHE A 193 -2.75 -3.36 9.32
N MET A 194 -3.97 -3.89 9.22
CA MET A 194 -4.25 -5.23 8.65
C MET A 194 -4.66 -5.23 7.16
N GLY A 195 -4.54 -4.07 6.50
CA GLY A 195 -4.94 -3.90 5.11
C GLY A 195 -6.40 -3.50 4.94
N ASN A 196 -6.64 -2.63 3.97
CA ASN A 196 -7.96 -2.08 3.64
C ASN A 196 -8.62 -2.78 2.44
N VAL A 197 -7.85 -3.52 1.65
CA VAL A 197 -8.35 -4.28 0.50
C VAL A 197 -7.91 -5.75 0.58
N ALA A 198 -8.62 -6.65 -0.07
CA ALA A 198 -8.28 -8.06 -0.16
C ALA A 198 -8.42 -8.58 -1.59
N TYR A 199 -7.60 -9.55 -1.97
CA TYR A 199 -7.81 -10.28 -3.22
C TYR A 199 -9.12 -11.08 -3.14
N ARG A 200 -9.96 -10.92 -4.17
CA ARG A 200 -11.22 -11.66 -4.33
C ARG A 200 -10.97 -13.17 -4.36
N LYS A 201 -9.88 -13.59 -5.02
CA LYS A 201 -9.39 -14.97 -5.04
C LYS A 201 -8.20 -15.08 -4.09
N GLY A 202 -8.42 -15.64 -2.90
CA GLY A 202 -7.34 -16.01 -1.98
C GLY A 202 -7.22 -15.20 -0.69
N GLY A 203 -8.10 -14.23 -0.44
CA GLY A 203 -8.27 -13.59 0.88
C GLY A 203 -7.06 -12.81 1.41
N LYS A 204 -5.93 -12.80 0.68
CA LYS A 204 -4.73 -12.05 1.06
C LYS A 204 -5.10 -10.57 1.11
N ARG A 205 -4.83 -9.94 2.25
CA ARG A 205 -5.08 -8.52 2.47
C ARG A 205 -3.90 -7.70 1.99
N LEU A 206 -4.19 -6.48 1.55
CA LEU A 206 -3.20 -5.49 1.16
C LEU A 206 -3.56 -4.16 1.78
N LEU A 207 -2.53 -3.35 2.04
CA LEU A 207 -2.68 -1.96 2.44
C LEU A 207 -2.43 -1.06 1.24
N LEU A 208 -3.49 -0.53 0.65
CA LEU A 208 -3.46 0.48 -0.40
C LEU A 208 -3.86 1.85 0.17
N ILE A 209 -3.09 2.88 -0.16
CA ILE A 209 -3.43 4.25 0.22
C ILE A 209 -3.94 4.95 -1.05
N GLU A 210 -5.23 5.32 -1.06
CA GLU A 210 -5.88 5.89 -2.25
C GLU A 210 -5.15 7.15 -2.75
N ASP A 211 -4.69 8.00 -1.83
CA ASP A 211 -3.96 9.25 -2.14
C ASP A 211 -2.61 9.05 -2.84
N ASN A 212 -2.08 7.82 -2.86
CA ASN A 212 -0.79 7.49 -3.48
C ASN A 212 -0.93 7.04 -4.95
N PHE A 213 -2.15 6.93 -5.48
CA PHE A 213 -2.39 6.73 -6.90
C PHE A 213 -2.14 8.04 -7.67
N ILE A 214 -1.54 7.93 -8.86
CA ILE A 214 -1.27 9.11 -9.70
C ILE A 214 -2.58 9.71 -10.20
N THR A 215 -3.52 8.86 -10.60
CA THR A 215 -4.88 9.24 -10.98
C THR A 215 -5.89 8.33 -10.28
N PRO A 216 -7.07 8.86 -9.89
CA PRO A 216 -8.10 8.07 -9.22
C PRO A 216 -8.68 6.98 -10.12
N VAL A 217 -8.63 7.15 -11.45
CA VAL A 217 -9.12 6.16 -12.42
C VAL A 217 -8.42 4.81 -12.26
N TYR A 218 -7.09 4.79 -12.03
CA TYR A 218 -6.38 3.54 -11.80
C TYR A 218 -6.87 2.79 -10.55
N TYR A 219 -7.24 3.51 -9.49
CA TYR A 219 -7.79 2.91 -8.29
C TYR A 219 -9.16 2.29 -8.58
N ASN A 220 -10.04 3.02 -9.25
CA ASN A 220 -11.38 2.54 -9.58
C ASN A 220 -11.36 1.29 -10.46
N VAL A 221 -10.54 1.28 -11.51
CA VAL A 221 -10.38 0.11 -12.39
C VAL A 221 -9.78 -1.08 -11.64
N LEU A 222 -8.78 -0.83 -10.79
CA LEU A 222 -8.18 -1.88 -9.98
C LEU A 222 -9.19 -2.53 -9.00
N MET A 223 -10.05 -1.71 -8.39
CA MET A 223 -11.12 -2.15 -7.49
C MET A 223 -12.34 -2.72 -8.23
N GLY A 224 -12.43 -2.50 -9.54
CA GLY A 224 -13.54 -2.95 -10.39
C GLY A 224 -14.80 -2.10 -10.25
N PHE A 225 -14.65 -0.83 -9.87
CA PHE A 225 -15.72 0.16 -9.93
C PHE A 225 -15.92 0.68 -11.37
N ASP A 226 -14.82 0.79 -12.13
CA ASP A 226 -14.79 1.26 -13.52
C ASP A 226 -14.20 0.19 -14.46
N ASP A 227 -14.49 0.30 -15.76
CA ASP A 227 -13.96 -0.60 -16.81
C ASP A 227 -12.52 -0.23 -17.19
N ALA A 228 -11.72 -1.24 -17.56
CA ALA A 228 -10.33 -1.08 -17.98
C ALA A 228 -10.17 -0.29 -19.28
N SER A 229 -11.21 -0.21 -20.12
CA SER A 229 -11.18 0.60 -21.35
C SER A 229 -10.87 2.08 -21.10
N LEU A 230 -11.28 2.62 -19.95
CA LEU A 230 -11.01 4.02 -19.59
C LEU A 230 -9.51 4.34 -19.45
N LEU A 231 -8.67 3.33 -19.28
CA LEU A 231 -7.21 3.52 -19.20
C LEU A 231 -6.56 3.53 -20.59
N ASP A 232 -7.19 2.91 -21.58
CA ASP A 232 -6.65 2.80 -22.93
C ASP A 232 -6.86 4.13 -23.70
N ASP A 233 -8.00 4.80 -23.48
CA ASP A 233 -8.36 6.06 -24.17
C ASP A 233 -7.47 7.26 -23.78
N ASN A 234 -6.82 7.21 -22.62
CA ASN A 234 -5.97 8.31 -22.13
C ASN A 234 -4.57 8.31 -22.77
N GLU A 235 -4.16 7.26 -23.47
CA GLU A 235 -2.85 7.17 -24.12
C GLU A 235 -2.82 7.85 -25.49
N GLU A 236 -3.96 7.91 -26.18
CA GLU A 236 -4.05 8.51 -27.52
C GLU A 236 -3.87 10.04 -27.51
N GLN A 237 -3.95 10.69 -26.33
CA GLN A 237 -3.77 12.14 -26.16
C GLN A 237 -2.40 12.57 -25.62
N ALA A 238 -1.51 11.63 -25.26
CA ALA A 238 -0.25 11.96 -24.59
C ALA A 238 0.99 12.01 -25.51
N ASP A 239 0.83 11.78 -26.82
CA ASP A 239 1.88 11.96 -27.84
C ASP A 239 1.75 13.33 -28.53
N PRO A 240 2.47 14.38 -28.09
CA PRO A 240 2.78 15.49 -28.98
C PRO A 240 3.90 15.04 -29.90
N GLN A 241 3.60 14.97 -31.21
CA GLN A 241 4.61 14.94 -32.26
C GLN A 241 5.54 16.16 -32.18
#